data_AF-A0A936T2V2-F1
#
_entry.id   AF-A0A936T2V2-F1
#
_cell.length_a   1.000
_cell.length_b   1.000
_cell.length_c   1.000
_cell.angle_alpha   90.00
_cell.angle_beta   90.00
_cell.angle_gamma   90.00
#
_symmetry.space_group_name_H-M   'P 1'
#
loop_
_entity.id
_entity.type
_entity.pdbx_description
1 polymer ?
#
loop_
_entity_poly.entity_id
_entity_poly.type
_entity_poly.pdbx_seq_one_letter_code
_entity_poly.pdbx_strand_id
1 'polypeptide(L)'
;MNQLARRVPNLELDSDVVKTQVATFKTVEAALLKKLTSSSAKAETKEEIDESAVAKLAEEMKALPSRVAERLAESGEPFRRRRMRRFHPMILEELMHMSGEPGDPVAILMVASLVRDDMPWLYELAMEVYRAVKAGDVECIEREMQRLHRFSEMIMRGPFMEEFGFVGKESHMFAMEFPRILEHSLRRSLELKMEHPRRKPHKPRVGMEPSE
;
A
#
# COMPACT_ATOMS: atom_id res chain seq x y z
N MET A 1 -21.56 20.41 31.74
CA MET A 1 -22.17 19.41 30.84
C MET A 1 -21.10 18.98 29.83
N ASN A 2 -20.95 17.68 29.54
CA ASN A 2 -19.95 17.03 28.63
C ASN A 2 -18.89 16.16 29.35
N GLN A 3 -19.33 15.17 30.12
CA GLN A 3 -18.43 14.16 30.71
C GLN A 3 -17.75 13.26 29.66
N LEU A 4 -18.41 12.98 28.53
CA LEU A 4 -17.90 12.09 27.47
C LEU A 4 -16.83 12.74 26.59
N ALA A 5 -16.98 14.03 26.28
CA ALA A 5 -16.03 14.79 25.46
C ALA A 5 -14.63 14.89 26.07
N ARG A 6 -14.55 14.85 27.41
CA ARG A 6 -13.30 15.00 28.17
C ARG A 6 -12.39 13.78 28.10
N ARG A 7 -12.86 12.65 27.57
CA ARG A 7 -12.10 11.39 27.49
C ARG A 7 -11.37 11.18 26.16
N VAL A 8 -11.62 12.03 25.16
CA VAL A 8 -11.00 11.93 23.84
C VAL A 8 -10.30 13.26 23.53
N PRO A 9 -8.95 13.29 23.45
CA PRO A 9 -8.23 14.49 23.07
C PRO A 9 -8.65 14.95 21.66
N ASN A 10 -8.87 16.26 21.47
CA ASN A 10 -9.25 16.91 20.20
C ASN A 10 -10.68 16.63 19.67
N LEU A 11 -11.61 16.16 20.50
CA LEU A 11 -13.01 16.00 20.09
C LEU A 11 -13.78 17.32 20.28
N GLU A 12 -14.04 18.03 19.19
CA GLU A 12 -15.00 19.14 19.16
C GLU A 12 -16.41 18.57 18.95
N LEU A 13 -17.25 18.66 20.00
CA LEU A 13 -18.65 18.27 19.90
C LEU A 13 -19.45 19.40 19.25
N ASP A 14 -20.02 19.12 18.08
CA ASP A 14 -21.01 19.99 17.47
C ASP A 14 -22.33 19.94 18.28
N SER A 15 -22.66 21.06 18.91
CA SER A 15 -23.83 21.16 19.77
C SER A 15 -25.15 20.96 19.03
N ASP A 16 -25.21 21.24 17.74
CA ASP A 16 -26.43 21.14 16.95
C ASP A 16 -26.66 19.71 16.46
N VAL A 17 -25.58 18.97 16.18
CA VAL A 17 -25.63 17.53 15.93
C VAL A 17 -26.10 16.78 17.19
N VAL A 18 -25.59 17.14 18.37
CA VAL A 18 -26.03 16.51 19.62
C VAL A 18 -27.51 16.79 19.90
N LYS A 19 -27.98 18.02 19.69
CA LYS A 19 -29.41 18.37 19.87
C LYS A 19 -30.31 17.58 18.91
N THR A 20 -29.91 17.45 17.64
CA THR A 20 -30.69 16.70 16.65
C THR A 20 -30.71 15.20 16.97
N GLN A 21 -29.60 14.62 17.40
CA GLN A 21 -29.52 13.22 17.84
C GLN A 21 -30.36 12.95 19.11
N VAL A 22 -30.33 13.85 20.10
CA VAL A 22 -31.15 13.71 21.31
C VAL A 22 -32.64 13.88 20.99
N ALA A 23 -32.99 14.79 20.08
CA ALA A 23 -34.37 14.95 19.62
C ALA A 23 -34.88 13.68 18.92
N THR A 24 -34.09 13.11 18.00
CA THR A 24 -34.45 11.84 17.34
C THR A 24 -34.55 10.70 18.34
N PHE A 25 -33.61 10.57 19.28
CA PHE A 25 -33.68 9.57 20.35
C PHE A 25 -34.98 9.68 21.15
N LYS A 26 -35.35 10.89 21.59
CA LYS A 26 -36.61 11.12 22.33
C LYS A 26 -37.86 10.78 21.51
N THR A 27 -37.85 11.05 20.21
CA THR A 27 -38.98 10.66 19.35
C THR A 27 -39.11 9.14 19.21
N VAL A 28 -37.98 8.42 19.13
CA VAL A 28 -37.95 6.96 19.07
C VAL A 28 -38.37 6.36 20.41
N GLU A 29 -37.88 6.89 21.52
CA GLU A 29 -38.28 6.48 22.88
C GLU A 29 -39.78 6.66 23.10
N ALA A 30 -40.34 7.82 22.74
CA ALA A 30 -41.77 8.07 22.84
C ALA A 30 -42.59 7.10 21.97
N ALA A 31 -42.12 6.78 20.77
CA ALA A 31 -42.76 5.81 19.89
C ALA A 31 -42.70 4.38 20.46
N LEU A 32 -41.58 3.98 21.07
CA LEU A 32 -41.40 2.69 21.72
C LEU A 32 -42.26 2.58 22.98
N LEU A 33 -42.27 3.59 23.85
CA LEU A 33 -43.11 3.65 25.04
C LEU A 33 -44.60 3.61 24.66
N LYS A 34 -45.00 4.29 23.58
CA LYS A 34 -46.38 4.24 23.07
C LYS A 34 -46.75 2.84 22.55
N LYS A 35 -45.82 2.16 21.86
CA LYS A 35 -46.02 0.76 21.44
C LYS A 35 -46.15 -0.18 22.65
N LEU A 36 -45.28 -0.02 23.64
CA LEU A 36 -45.24 -0.84 24.86
C LEU A 36 -46.45 -0.63 25.78
N THR A 37 -47.01 0.58 25.82
CA THR A 37 -48.24 0.88 26.58
C THR A 37 -49.51 0.49 25.83
N SER A 38 -49.48 0.48 24.49
CA SER A 38 -50.58 -0.06 23.68
C SER A 38 -50.65 -1.59 23.68
N SER A 39 -49.54 -2.28 23.95
CA SER A 39 -49.49 -3.74 24.06
C SER A 39 -49.96 -4.28 25.43
N SER A 40 -50.06 -3.45 26.47
CA SER A 40 -50.57 -3.90 27.78
C SER A 40 -52.11 -3.88 27.90
N ALA A 41 -52.83 -3.44 26.87
CA ALA A 41 -54.30 -3.38 26.84
C ALA A 41 -54.97 -4.50 26.01
N LYS A 42 -54.18 -5.39 25.39
CA LYS A 42 -54.68 -6.63 24.78
C LYS A 42 -54.06 -7.82 25.50
N ALA A 43 -54.94 -8.58 26.15
CA ALA A 43 -54.65 -9.80 26.87
C ALA A 43 -53.77 -10.77 26.08
N GLU A 44 -52.89 -11.45 26.82
CA GLU A 44 -52.46 -12.83 26.59
C GLU A 44 -52.31 -13.28 25.13
N THR A 45 -51.20 -12.91 24.53
CA THR A 45 -50.57 -13.78 23.54
C THR A 45 -49.14 -13.97 24.01
N LYS A 46 -48.75 -15.21 24.28
CA LYS A 46 -47.33 -15.57 24.31
C LYS A 46 -46.74 -15.04 23.00
N GLU A 47 -45.97 -13.96 23.08
CA GLU A 47 -45.00 -13.67 22.02
C GLU A 47 -44.02 -14.83 22.09
N GLU A 48 -44.28 -15.87 21.28
CA GLU A 48 -43.20 -16.66 20.71
C GLU A 48 -42.25 -15.64 20.13
N ILE A 49 -41.18 -15.34 20.89
CA ILE A 49 -39.99 -14.72 20.35
C ILE A 49 -39.71 -15.54 19.11
N ASP A 50 -39.85 -14.94 17.94
CA ASP A 50 -39.70 -15.63 16.66
C ASP A 50 -38.30 -16.26 16.66
N GLU A 51 -38.23 -17.55 17.02
CA GLU A 51 -36.97 -18.27 17.18
C GLU A 51 -36.22 -18.25 15.85
N SER A 52 -36.92 -18.07 14.73
CA SER A 52 -36.35 -17.80 13.41
C SER A 52 -35.59 -16.48 13.35
N ALA A 53 -36.13 -15.39 13.92
CA ALA A 53 -35.47 -14.09 13.96
C ALA A 53 -34.24 -14.11 14.87
N VAL A 54 -34.32 -14.77 16.02
CA VAL A 54 -33.18 -14.94 16.93
C VAL A 54 -32.12 -15.87 16.35
N ALA A 55 -32.52 -16.94 15.66
CA ALA A 55 -31.61 -17.84 14.95
C ALA A 55 -30.91 -17.12 13.79
N LYS A 56 -31.63 -16.32 12.99
CA LYS A 56 -31.04 -15.50 11.92
C LYS A 56 -30.05 -14.47 12.47
N LEU A 57 -30.39 -13.79 13.57
CA LEU A 57 -29.47 -12.85 14.21
C LEU A 57 -28.23 -13.57 14.76
N ALA A 58 -28.39 -14.76 15.35
CA ALA A 58 -27.28 -15.57 15.84
C ALA A 58 -26.39 -16.09 14.70
N GLU A 59 -26.96 -16.48 13.55
CA GLU A 59 -26.20 -16.81 12.35
C GLU A 59 -25.46 -15.59 11.79
N GLU A 60 -26.10 -14.42 11.74
CA GLU A 60 -25.44 -13.18 11.31
C GLU A 60 -24.32 -12.76 12.28
N MET A 61 -24.51 -12.96 13.58
CA MET A 61 -23.48 -12.73 14.60
C MET A 61 -22.31 -13.71 14.50
N LYS A 62 -22.54 -14.95 14.06
CA LYS A 62 -21.46 -15.92 13.75
C LYS A 62 -20.74 -15.58 12.45
N ALA A 63 -21.43 -14.99 11.48
CA ALA A 63 -20.86 -14.56 10.21
C ALA A 63 -20.17 -13.18 10.29
N LEU A 64 -20.39 -12.40 11.36
CA LEU A 64 -19.76 -11.10 11.55
C LEU A 64 -18.23 -11.17 11.69
N PRO A 65 -17.64 -12.07 12.51
CA PRO A 65 -16.20 -12.24 12.59
C PRO A 65 -15.53 -12.58 11.25
N SER A 66 -16.14 -13.45 10.45
CA SER A 66 -15.60 -13.79 9.12
C SER A 66 -15.71 -12.62 8.15
N ARG A 67 -16.84 -11.90 8.13
CA ARG A 67 -17.02 -10.68 7.32
C ARG A 67 -16.08 -9.54 7.74
N VAL A 68 -15.83 -9.39 9.04
CA VAL A 68 -14.89 -8.41 9.58
C VAL A 68 -13.45 -8.80 9.24
N ALA A 69 -13.10 -10.08 9.35
CA ALA A 69 -11.80 -10.59 8.92
C ALA A 69 -11.58 -10.42 7.41
N GLU A 70 -12.60 -10.68 6.58
CA GLU A 70 -12.56 -10.49 5.13
C GLU A 70 -12.41 -9.00 4.78
N ARG A 71 -13.21 -8.11 5.40
CA ARG A 71 -13.08 -6.65 5.25
C ARG A 71 -11.72 -6.13 5.71
N LEU A 72 -11.16 -6.65 6.81
CA LEU A 72 -9.82 -6.29 7.29
C LEU A 72 -8.73 -6.80 6.34
N ALA A 73 -8.88 -8.01 5.79
CA ALA A 73 -7.98 -8.57 4.81
C ALA A 73 -8.04 -7.86 3.45
N GLU A 74 -9.20 -7.29 3.08
CA GLU A 74 -9.38 -6.38 1.94
C GLU A 74 -8.91 -4.95 2.24
N SER A 75 -8.92 -4.53 3.51
CA SER A 75 -8.43 -3.22 3.96
C SER A 75 -6.90 -3.09 3.93
N GLY A 76 -6.18 -4.15 3.55
CA GLY A 76 -4.83 -4.05 3.01
C GLY A 76 -4.85 -3.33 1.66
N GLU A 77 -5.08 -2.01 1.73
CA GLU A 77 -5.09 -0.98 0.69
C GLU A 77 -5.38 -1.47 -0.75
N PRO A 78 -6.63 -1.34 -1.26
CA PRO A 78 -7.05 -1.79 -2.59
C PRO A 78 -6.17 -1.25 -3.74
N PHE A 79 -5.56 -0.08 -3.52
CA PHE A 79 -4.69 0.58 -4.49
C PHE A 79 -3.36 -0.17 -4.67
N ARG A 80 -2.81 -0.78 -3.61
CA ARG A 80 -1.52 -1.49 -3.63
C ARG A 80 -1.60 -2.81 -4.38
N ARG A 81 -2.59 -3.65 -4.07
CA ARG A 81 -2.84 -4.93 -4.78
C ARG A 81 -3.16 -4.70 -6.26
N ARG A 82 -3.92 -3.64 -6.58
CA ARG A 82 -4.28 -3.32 -7.98
C ARG A 82 -3.11 -2.81 -8.79
N ARG A 83 -2.19 -2.06 -8.16
CA ARG A 83 -0.97 -1.55 -8.78
C ARG A 83 -0.07 -2.73 -9.20
N MET A 84 0.20 -3.68 -8.30
CA MET A 84 0.97 -4.89 -8.66
C MET A 84 0.29 -5.74 -9.75
N ARG A 85 -1.04 -5.88 -9.72
CA ARG A 85 -1.80 -6.65 -10.73
C ARG A 85 -1.78 -6.07 -12.15
N ARG A 86 -1.46 -4.78 -12.33
CA ARG A 86 -1.56 -4.08 -13.62
C ARG A 86 -0.21 -3.69 -14.22
N PHE A 87 0.90 -4.04 -13.58
CA PHE A 87 2.21 -3.81 -14.18
C PHE A 87 2.49 -4.80 -15.29
N HIS A 88 2.04 -4.45 -16.50
CA HIS A 88 2.51 -5.10 -17.71
C HIS A 88 3.93 -4.59 -17.99
N PRO A 89 4.93 -5.46 -18.20
CA PRO A 89 6.33 -5.05 -18.43
C PRO A 89 6.46 -4.02 -19.57
N MET A 90 5.58 -4.11 -20.59
CA MET A 90 5.53 -3.18 -21.72
C MET A 90 5.25 -1.71 -21.34
N ILE A 91 4.46 -1.45 -20.28
CA ILE A 91 4.19 -0.06 -19.81
C ILE A 91 5.45 0.53 -19.17
N LEU A 92 6.22 -0.30 -18.47
CA LEU A 92 7.49 0.08 -17.88
C LEU A 92 8.49 0.43 -18.98
N GLU A 93 8.51 -0.33 -20.08
CA GLU A 93 9.34 -0.03 -21.26
C GLU A 93 8.99 1.31 -21.88
N GLU A 94 7.72 1.60 -22.10
CA GLU A 94 7.29 2.86 -22.70
C GLU A 94 7.57 4.07 -21.78
N LEU A 95 7.37 3.92 -20.47
CA LEU A 95 7.70 4.95 -19.49
C LEU A 95 9.22 5.20 -19.41
N MET A 96 10.03 4.15 -19.56
CA MET A 96 11.50 4.26 -19.60
C MET A 96 11.99 5.06 -20.81
N HIS A 97 11.36 4.92 -21.98
CA HIS A 97 11.70 5.70 -23.19
C HIS A 97 11.40 7.20 -23.03
N MET A 98 10.50 7.56 -22.12
CA MET A 98 10.08 8.95 -21.87
C MET A 98 10.87 9.64 -20.74
N SER A 99 11.65 8.90 -19.95
CA SER A 99 12.04 9.32 -18.59
C SER A 99 13.40 10.00 -18.40
N GLY A 100 14.12 10.42 -19.45
CA GLY A 100 15.31 11.26 -19.27
C GLY A 100 16.38 11.17 -20.36
N GLU A 101 17.60 11.61 -20.02
CA GLU A 101 18.79 11.49 -20.87
C GLU A 101 19.22 10.02 -21.05
N PRO A 102 19.78 9.65 -22.23
CA PRO A 102 20.30 8.31 -22.46
C PRO A 102 21.33 7.90 -21.38
N GLY A 103 21.08 6.78 -20.72
CA GLY A 103 21.98 6.23 -19.69
C GLY A 103 21.75 6.75 -18.26
N ASP A 104 20.67 7.48 -18.00
CA ASP A 104 20.26 7.81 -16.62
C ASP A 104 19.58 6.59 -15.95
N PRO A 105 20.06 6.12 -14.77
CA PRO A 105 19.48 4.97 -14.06
C PRO A 105 18.09 5.20 -13.43
N VAL A 106 17.28 6.13 -13.95
CA VAL A 106 15.91 6.42 -13.48
C VAL A 106 15.00 5.20 -13.58
N ALA A 107 15.19 4.37 -14.61
CA ALA A 107 14.49 3.09 -14.76
C ALA A 107 14.58 2.21 -13.50
N ILE A 108 15.77 2.16 -12.89
CA ILE A 108 16.04 1.38 -11.68
C ILE A 108 15.24 1.94 -10.50
N LEU A 109 15.16 3.28 -10.37
CA LEU A 109 14.37 3.93 -9.33
C LEU A 109 12.87 3.68 -9.49
N MET A 110 12.37 3.71 -10.73
CA MET A 110 10.97 3.44 -11.02
C MET A 110 10.59 2.02 -10.62
N VAL A 111 11.41 1.03 -11.00
CA VAL A 111 11.21 -0.36 -10.58
C VAL A 111 11.33 -0.52 -9.07
N ALA A 112 12.35 0.08 -8.44
CA ALA A 112 12.54 0.03 -6.98
C ALA A 112 11.34 0.63 -6.23
N SER A 113 10.74 1.71 -6.75
CA SER A 113 9.59 2.36 -6.10
C SER A 113 8.38 1.44 -5.93
N LEU A 114 8.28 0.38 -6.75
CA LEU A 114 7.18 -0.60 -6.69
C LEU A 114 7.18 -1.43 -5.41
N VAL A 115 8.36 -1.61 -4.80
CA VAL A 115 8.56 -2.41 -3.60
C VAL A 115 8.78 -1.58 -2.34
N ARG A 116 8.82 -0.25 -2.46
CA ARG A 116 9.17 0.66 -1.35
C ARG A 116 8.31 0.47 -0.12
N ASP A 117 7.00 0.39 -0.31
CA ASP A 117 6.03 0.37 0.79
C ASP A 117 5.74 -1.04 1.29
N ASP A 118 5.82 -2.05 0.41
CA ASP A 118 5.42 -3.43 0.72
C ASP A 118 6.62 -4.33 1.08
N MET A 119 7.82 -4.00 0.57
CA MET A 119 9.05 -4.76 0.77
C MET A 119 10.24 -3.81 0.91
N PRO A 120 10.29 -3.00 1.98
CA PRO A 120 11.28 -1.92 2.13
C PRO A 120 12.72 -2.42 2.05
N TRP A 121 13.00 -3.66 2.48
CA TRP A 121 14.32 -4.27 2.33
C TRP A 121 14.74 -4.50 0.87
N LEU A 122 13.81 -4.87 -0.03
CA LEU A 122 14.12 -5.01 -1.46
C LEU A 122 14.36 -3.65 -2.08
N TYR A 123 13.61 -2.63 -1.65
CA TYR A 123 13.85 -1.25 -2.05
C TYR A 123 15.27 -0.80 -1.67
N GLU A 124 15.71 -1.01 -0.43
CA GLU A 124 17.06 -0.63 0.00
C GLU A 124 18.16 -1.34 -0.80
N LEU A 125 18.00 -2.64 -1.05
CA LEU A 125 18.94 -3.40 -1.89
C LEU A 125 18.96 -2.89 -3.34
N ALA A 126 17.79 -2.57 -3.92
CA ALA A 126 17.70 -1.98 -5.25
C ALA A 126 18.33 -0.56 -5.29
N MET A 127 18.27 0.18 -4.19
CA MET A 127 18.94 1.49 -4.08
C MET A 127 20.46 1.36 -4.05
N GLU A 128 21.03 0.29 -3.49
CA GLU A 128 22.47 0.02 -3.57
C GLU A 128 22.90 -0.26 -5.02
N VAL A 129 22.11 -1.03 -5.77
CA VAL A 129 22.31 -1.24 -7.21
C VAL A 129 22.26 0.11 -7.95
N TYR A 130 21.24 0.94 -7.71
CA TYR A 130 21.14 2.28 -8.31
C TYR A 130 22.39 3.14 -8.04
N ARG A 131 22.89 3.14 -6.80
CA ARG A 131 24.09 3.90 -6.41
C ARG A 131 25.34 3.38 -7.14
N ALA A 132 25.49 2.06 -7.26
CA ALA A 132 26.59 1.43 -7.99
C ALA A 132 26.57 1.83 -9.49
N VAL A 133 25.39 1.81 -10.12
CA VAL A 133 25.21 2.24 -11.51
C VAL A 133 25.54 3.72 -11.72
N LYS A 134 25.09 4.56 -10.79
CA LYS A 134 25.37 6.00 -10.80
C LYS A 134 26.86 6.29 -10.64
N ALA A 135 27.56 5.52 -9.81
CA ALA A 135 29.01 5.58 -9.65
C ALA A 135 29.77 5.06 -10.89
N GLY A 136 29.14 4.15 -11.67
CA GLY A 136 29.73 3.57 -12.87
C GLY A 136 30.74 2.45 -12.59
N ASP A 137 30.65 1.83 -11.42
CA ASP A 137 31.51 0.72 -11.00
C ASP A 137 30.84 -0.61 -11.35
N VAL A 138 31.32 -1.27 -12.41
CA VAL A 138 30.72 -2.50 -12.95
C VAL A 138 30.83 -3.67 -11.96
N GLU A 139 31.97 -3.81 -11.28
CA GLU A 139 32.15 -4.89 -10.29
C GLU A 139 31.22 -4.70 -9.09
N CYS A 140 31.03 -3.45 -8.65
CA CYS A 140 30.08 -3.12 -7.61
C CYS A 140 28.63 -3.42 -8.02
N ILE A 141 28.25 -3.08 -9.26
CA ILE A 141 26.92 -3.38 -9.81
C ILE A 141 26.64 -4.89 -9.77
N GLU A 142 27.56 -5.71 -10.28
CA GLU A 142 27.40 -7.17 -10.30
C GLU A 142 27.28 -7.75 -8.89
N ARG A 143 28.13 -7.28 -7.96
CA ARG A 143 28.11 -7.73 -6.58
C ARG A 143 26.78 -7.40 -5.88
N GLU A 144 26.28 -6.18 -6.02
CA GLU A 144 25.01 -5.79 -5.40
C GLU A 144 23.82 -6.51 -6.05
N MET A 145 23.85 -6.75 -7.36
CA MET A 145 22.84 -7.57 -8.04
C MET A 145 22.83 -9.03 -7.54
N GLN A 146 24.00 -9.64 -7.37
CA GLN A 146 24.10 -10.99 -6.80
C GLN A 146 23.64 -11.04 -5.35
N ARG A 147 23.91 -9.99 -4.57
CA ARG A 147 23.43 -9.88 -3.18
C ARG A 147 21.90 -9.79 -3.15
N LEU A 148 21.29 -8.97 -4.00
CA LEU A 148 19.84 -8.88 -4.15
C LEU A 148 19.23 -10.24 -4.49
N HIS A 149 19.80 -10.96 -5.46
CA HIS A 149 19.29 -12.28 -5.88
C HIS A 149 19.34 -13.30 -4.74
N ARG A 150 20.49 -13.42 -4.06
CA ARG A 150 20.68 -14.34 -2.93
C ARG A 150 19.75 -14.00 -1.77
N PHE A 151 19.58 -12.71 -1.46
CA PHE A 151 18.68 -12.27 -0.41
C PHE A 151 17.22 -12.60 -0.75
N SER A 152 16.80 -12.32 -1.97
CA SER A 152 15.45 -12.66 -2.45
C SER A 152 15.19 -14.16 -2.36
N GLU A 153 16.11 -15.00 -2.83
CA GLU A 153 15.95 -16.45 -2.75
C GLU A 153 15.89 -16.96 -1.29
N MET A 154 16.73 -16.42 -0.41
CA MET A 154 16.77 -16.81 1.01
C MET A 154 15.45 -16.49 1.72
N ILE A 155 14.90 -15.29 1.51
CA ILE A 155 13.63 -14.88 2.13
C ILE A 155 12.46 -15.66 1.54
N MET A 156 12.49 -15.93 0.23
CA MET A 156 11.34 -16.51 -0.48
C MET A 156 11.27 -18.04 -0.44
N ARG A 157 12.41 -18.72 -0.25
CA ARG A 157 12.46 -20.20 -0.10
C ARG A 157 12.60 -20.65 1.36
N GLY A 158 12.80 -19.70 2.28
CA GLY A 158 12.99 -19.97 3.70
C GLY A 158 11.68 -19.94 4.51
N PRO A 159 11.72 -20.38 5.78
CA PRO A 159 10.56 -20.35 6.69
C PRO A 159 10.07 -18.93 7.01
N PHE A 160 10.90 -17.93 6.73
CA PHE A 160 10.59 -16.51 6.93
C PHE A 160 9.39 -16.01 6.12
N MET A 161 9.02 -16.69 5.04
CA MET A 161 7.91 -16.28 4.18
C MET A 161 6.57 -16.16 4.93
N GLU A 162 6.27 -17.11 5.81
CA GLU A 162 5.06 -17.09 6.63
C GLU A 162 5.15 -16.02 7.73
N GLU A 163 6.36 -15.78 8.24
CA GLU A 163 6.64 -14.87 9.35
C GLU A 163 6.56 -13.39 8.95
N PHE A 164 6.87 -13.05 7.69
CA PHE A 164 6.78 -11.69 7.17
C PHE A 164 5.37 -11.25 6.76
N GLY A 165 4.35 -12.10 6.94
CA GLY A 165 2.95 -11.72 6.70
C GLY A 165 2.61 -11.48 5.22
N PHE A 166 3.39 -12.05 4.28
CA PHE A 166 3.05 -12.04 2.86
C PHE A 166 1.92 -13.02 2.56
N VAL A 167 0.71 -12.60 2.89
CA VAL A 167 -0.52 -13.37 2.62
C VAL A 167 -0.94 -13.12 1.17
N GLY A 168 -0.23 -13.70 0.22
CA GLY A 168 -0.60 -13.60 -1.20
C GLY A 168 0.39 -14.20 -2.18
N LYS A 169 -0.08 -15.16 -2.99
CA LYS A 169 0.66 -15.76 -4.11
C LYS A 169 1.26 -14.71 -5.06
N GLU A 170 0.57 -13.59 -5.25
CA GLU A 170 0.99 -12.51 -6.14
C GLU A 170 2.22 -11.76 -5.60
N SER A 171 2.25 -11.39 -4.32
CA SER A 171 3.41 -10.73 -3.70
C SER A 171 4.63 -11.65 -3.69
N HIS A 172 4.41 -12.95 -3.45
CA HIS A 172 5.46 -13.96 -3.58
C HIS A 172 6.04 -14.02 -5.00
N MET A 173 5.17 -14.15 -6.01
CA MET A 173 5.60 -14.17 -7.40
C MET A 173 6.36 -12.89 -7.77
N PHE A 174 5.83 -11.73 -7.38
CA PHE A 174 6.46 -10.45 -7.69
C PHE A 174 7.84 -10.33 -7.05
N ALA A 175 7.99 -10.71 -5.78
CA ALA A 175 9.27 -10.69 -5.09
C ALA A 175 10.32 -11.60 -5.76
N MET A 176 9.89 -12.76 -6.26
CA MET A 176 10.76 -13.67 -7.02
C MET A 176 11.15 -13.12 -8.39
N GLU A 177 10.25 -12.39 -9.05
CA GLU A 177 10.51 -11.76 -10.35
C GLU A 177 11.27 -10.43 -10.25
N PHE A 178 11.17 -9.73 -9.12
CA PHE A 178 11.71 -8.39 -8.94
C PHE A 178 13.21 -8.28 -9.28
N PRO A 179 14.10 -9.18 -8.83
CA PRO A 179 15.51 -9.15 -9.23
C PRO A 179 15.71 -9.22 -10.75
N ARG A 180 14.89 -10.01 -11.46
CA ARG A 180 14.95 -10.14 -12.94
C ARG A 180 14.49 -8.86 -13.63
N ILE A 181 13.41 -8.25 -13.16
CA ILE A 181 12.89 -6.98 -13.69
C ILE A 181 13.94 -5.86 -13.50
N LEU A 182 14.59 -5.84 -12.33
CA LEU A 182 15.65 -4.88 -12.04
C LEU A 182 16.87 -5.11 -12.93
N GLU A 183 17.28 -6.37 -13.15
CA GLU A 183 18.39 -6.72 -14.03
C GLU A 183 18.15 -6.28 -15.48
N HIS A 184 16.93 -6.48 -15.99
CA HIS A 184 16.56 -6.01 -17.34
C HIS A 184 16.68 -4.48 -17.45
N SER A 185 16.22 -3.77 -16.43
CA SER A 185 16.30 -2.30 -16.36
C SER A 185 17.75 -1.81 -16.26
N LEU A 186 18.58 -2.53 -15.51
CA LEU A 186 20.01 -2.30 -15.39
C LEU A 186 20.72 -2.46 -16.74
N ARG A 187 20.51 -3.60 -17.42
CA ARG A 187 21.14 -3.91 -18.70
C ARG A 187 20.88 -2.83 -19.73
N ARG A 188 19.62 -2.41 -19.87
CA ARG A 188 19.23 -1.31 -20.74
C ARG A 188 19.89 0.03 -20.36
N SER A 189 19.97 0.33 -19.07
CA SER A 189 20.61 1.57 -18.60
C SER A 189 22.11 1.59 -18.94
N LEU A 190 22.77 0.43 -18.90
CA LEU A 190 24.17 0.28 -19.29
C LEU A 190 24.35 0.35 -20.81
N GLU A 191 23.50 -0.31 -21.59
CA GLU A 191 23.53 -0.27 -23.07
C GLU A 191 23.42 1.17 -23.59
N LEU A 192 22.44 1.95 -23.10
CA LEU A 192 22.26 3.36 -23.50
C LEU A 192 23.44 4.26 -23.07
N LYS A 193 24.06 3.96 -21.92
CA LYS A 193 25.25 4.66 -21.43
C LYS A 193 26.49 4.35 -22.29
N MET A 194 26.59 3.14 -22.83
CA MET A 194 27.66 2.73 -23.74
C MET A 194 27.50 3.35 -25.14
N GLU A 195 26.27 3.51 -25.63
CA GLU A 195 26.00 4.15 -26.93
C GLU A 195 26.22 5.67 -26.90
N HIS A 196 25.97 6.34 -25.76
CA HIS A 196 26.09 7.78 -25.61
C HIS A 196 26.97 8.14 -24.39
N PRO A 197 28.30 7.95 -24.46
CA PRO A 197 29.20 8.28 -23.37
C PRO A 197 29.06 9.77 -23.06
N ARG A 198 28.69 10.10 -21.81
CA ARG A 198 28.47 11.47 -21.29
C ARG A 198 29.50 12.43 -21.90
N ARG A 199 29.03 13.38 -22.72
CA ARG A 199 29.86 14.49 -23.20
C ARG A 199 30.39 15.22 -21.96
N LYS A 200 31.73 15.25 -21.81
CA LYS A 200 32.38 15.96 -20.70
C LYS A 200 31.84 17.39 -20.62
N PRO A 201 31.58 17.94 -19.42
CA PRO A 201 31.11 19.31 -19.29
C PRO A 201 32.13 20.24 -19.95
N HIS A 202 31.64 21.08 -20.86
CA HIS A 202 32.44 22.08 -21.54
C HIS A 202 33.02 23.01 -20.47
N LYS A 203 34.34 22.99 -20.25
CA LYS A 203 35.01 23.96 -19.38
C LYS A 203 34.66 25.36 -19.90
N PRO A 204 34.09 26.26 -19.09
CA PRO A 204 33.95 27.64 -19.50
C PRO A 204 35.35 28.19 -19.79
N ARG A 205 35.54 28.80 -20.97
CA ARG A 205 36.77 29.49 -21.32
C ARG A 205 37.01 30.61 -20.31
N VAL A 206 37.95 30.39 -19.40
CA VAL A 206 38.53 31.44 -18.58
C VAL A 206 39.42 32.28 -19.49
N GLY A 207 39.18 33.60 -19.51
CA GLY A 207 40.13 34.57 -20.07
C GLY A 207 39.55 35.47 -21.16
N MET A 208 38.93 36.57 -20.75
CA MET A 208 39.14 37.89 -21.35
C MET A 208 38.99 38.92 -20.23
N GLU A 209 40.12 39.35 -19.66
CA GLU A 209 40.14 40.64 -18.98
C GLU A 209 40.04 41.73 -20.04
N PRO A 210 39.18 42.75 -19.86
CA PRO A 210 39.21 43.93 -20.71
C PRO A 210 40.40 44.79 -20.27
N SER A 211 41.37 44.93 -21.18
CA SER A 211 42.33 46.02 -21.13
C SER A 211 41.62 47.29 -21.57
N GLU A 212 41.43 48.24 -20.65
CA GLU A 212 41.32 49.68 -20.90
C GLU A 212 41.53 50.46 -19.60
#